data_AF-A0A7W1AQ94-F1
#
_entry.id   AF-A0A7W1AQ94-F1
#
_cell.length_a   1.000
_cell.length_b   1.000
_cell.length_c   1.000
_cell.angle_alpha   90.00
_cell.angle_beta   90.00
_cell.angle_gamma   90.00
#
_symmetry.space_group_name_H-M   'P 1'
#
loop_
_entity.id
_entity.type
_entity.pdbx_description
1 polymer ?
#
loop_
_entity_poly.entity_id
_entity_poly.type
_entity_poly.pdbx_seq_one_letter_code
_entity_poly.pdbx_strand_id
1 'polypeptide(L)'
;MTERGEGEIRAEEEAQEAAREAAGIGGPTPDPDIDPAERPRVESGEGEAEGFELAEEQLERNASHEDPGGSPERDRFTPEVESDQSTAVYGDADDAQDTETEEEHEA
;
A
#
# COMPACT_ATOMS: atom_id res chain seq x y z
N MET A 1 -60.45 6.44 7.34
CA MET A 1 -59.27 5.82 6.74
C MET A 1 -58.11 6.70 7.18
N THR A 2 -57.27 6.21 8.09
CA THR A 2 -56.10 6.97 8.56
C THR A 2 -55.12 7.07 7.40
N GLU A 3 -54.94 8.28 6.89
CA GLU A 3 -53.88 8.60 5.93
C GLU A 3 -52.56 8.29 6.63
N ARG A 4 -51.76 7.35 6.09
CA ARG A 4 -50.41 7.11 6.58
C ARG A 4 -49.62 8.41 6.43
N GLY A 5 -49.00 8.85 7.52
CA GLY A 5 -48.15 10.03 7.47
C GLY A 5 -46.96 9.78 6.54
N GLU A 6 -46.50 10.81 5.85
CA GLU A 6 -45.37 10.76 4.91
C GLU A 6 -44.11 10.14 5.54
N GLY A 7 -43.91 10.34 6.85
CA GLY A 7 -42.83 9.71 7.61
C GLY A 7 -42.96 8.19 7.77
N GLU A 8 -44.18 7.63 7.81
CA GLU A 8 -44.41 6.19 7.87
C GLU A 8 -44.13 5.53 6.51
N ILE A 9 -44.46 6.23 5.41
CA ILE A 9 -44.13 5.77 4.04
C ILE A 9 -42.61 5.72 3.87
N ARG A 10 -41.91 6.81 4.22
CA ARG A 10 -40.45 6.87 4.14
C ARG A 10 -39.77 5.80 5.00
N ALA A 11 -40.26 5.57 6.22
CA ALA A 11 -39.73 4.52 7.09
C ALA A 11 -39.90 3.12 6.50
N GLU A 12 -41.03 2.86 5.81
CA GLU A 12 -41.28 1.58 5.15
C GLU A 12 -40.42 1.38 3.90
N GLU A 13 -40.13 2.46 3.17
CA GLU A 13 -39.19 2.45 2.04
C GLU A 13 -37.75 2.17 2.50
N GLU A 14 -37.27 2.89 3.51
CA GLU A 14 -35.93 2.70 4.10
C GLU A 14 -35.77 1.27 4.67
N ALA A 15 -36.81 0.73 5.31
CA ALA A 15 -36.80 -0.64 5.82
C ALA A 15 -36.72 -1.69 4.69
N GLN A 16 -37.42 -1.47 3.57
CA GLN A 16 -37.34 -2.37 2.41
C GLN A 16 -35.96 -2.33 1.74
N GLU A 17 -35.35 -1.15 1.65
CA GLU A 17 -34.01 -0.99 1.08
C GLU A 17 -32.97 -1.71 1.94
N ALA A 18 -33.00 -1.48 3.26
CA ALA A 18 -32.12 -2.18 4.20
C ALA A 18 -32.29 -3.70 4.15
N ALA A 19 -33.52 -4.20 4.01
CA ALA A 19 -33.78 -5.63 3.88
C ALA A 19 -33.20 -6.21 2.57
N ARG A 20 -33.25 -5.46 1.47
CA ARG A 20 -32.65 -5.88 0.19
C ARG A 20 -31.14 -5.90 0.26
N GLU A 21 -30.53 -4.90 0.88
CA GLU A 21 -29.09 -4.86 1.07
C GLU A 21 -28.63 -6.03 1.96
N ALA A 22 -29.31 -6.23 3.10
CA ALA A 22 -29.01 -7.33 4.03
C ALA A 22 -29.20 -8.72 3.40
N ALA A 23 -30.13 -8.88 2.45
CA ALA A 23 -30.33 -10.14 1.75
C ALA A 23 -29.12 -10.57 0.90
N GLY A 24 -28.25 -9.62 0.53
CA GLY A 24 -26.98 -9.92 -0.16
C GLY A 24 -25.81 -10.20 0.79
N ILE A 25 -25.99 -10.00 2.09
CA ILE A 25 -24.95 -10.21 3.11
C ILE A 25 -25.05 -11.66 3.63
N GLY A 26 -23.93 -12.36 3.73
CA GLY A 26 -23.87 -13.71 4.31
C GLY A 26 -23.18 -14.77 3.45
N GLY A 27 -22.77 -14.42 2.23
CA GLY A 27 -22.07 -15.35 1.34
C GLY A 27 -23.02 -16.36 0.67
N PRO A 28 -22.48 -17.32 -0.08
CA PRO A 28 -23.28 -18.33 -0.77
C PRO A 28 -24.04 -19.22 0.21
N THR A 29 -25.16 -19.78 -0.25
CA THR A 29 -25.88 -20.78 0.54
C THR A 29 -24.95 -21.95 0.84
N PRO A 30 -24.87 -22.40 2.10
CA PRO A 30 -23.99 -23.50 2.48
C PRO A 30 -24.34 -24.77 1.71
N ASP A 31 -23.30 -25.50 1.29
CA ASP A 31 -23.42 -26.79 0.62
C ASP A 31 -24.10 -27.82 1.56
N PRO A 32 -25.24 -28.43 1.17
CA PRO A 32 -25.95 -29.39 2.00
C PRO A 32 -25.20 -30.71 2.21
N ASP A 33 -24.19 -31.01 1.39
CA ASP A 33 -23.41 -32.24 1.45
C ASP A 33 -22.24 -32.14 2.45
N ILE A 34 -21.97 -30.95 3.00
CA ILE A 34 -20.93 -30.72 4.02
C ILE A 34 -21.50 -30.87 5.43
N ASP A 35 -20.82 -31.65 6.28
CA ASP A 35 -21.15 -31.78 7.70
C ASP A 35 -21.15 -30.37 8.36
N PRO A 36 -22.22 -29.96 9.07
CA PRO A 36 -22.27 -28.69 9.78
C PRO A 36 -21.07 -28.43 10.71
N ALA A 37 -20.43 -29.47 11.24
CA ALA A 37 -19.24 -29.37 12.07
C ALA A 37 -17.97 -29.01 11.27
N GLU A 38 -17.83 -29.52 10.04
CA GLU A 38 -16.69 -29.24 9.15
C GLU A 38 -16.90 -27.97 8.33
N ARG A 39 -18.15 -27.50 8.21
CA ARG A 39 -18.52 -26.33 7.41
C ARG A 39 -17.72 -25.05 7.74
N PRO A 40 -17.47 -24.68 9.01
CA PRO A 40 -16.65 -23.51 9.32
C PRO A 40 -15.21 -23.64 8.80
N ARG A 41 -14.65 -24.85 8.75
CA ARG A 41 -13.31 -25.07 8.19
C ARG A 41 -13.30 -24.89 6.69
N VAL A 42 -14.28 -25.47 5.99
CA VAL A 42 -14.37 -25.37 4.53
C VAL A 42 -14.65 -23.92 4.11
N GLU A 43 -15.56 -23.22 4.80
CA GLU A 43 -15.82 -21.79 4.57
C GLU A 43 -14.58 -20.92 4.86
N SER A 44 -13.68 -21.37 5.74
CA SER A 44 -12.40 -20.70 6.04
C SER A 44 -11.23 -21.19 5.18
N GLY A 45 -11.49 -21.88 4.06
CA GLY A 45 -10.46 -22.34 3.14
C GLY A 45 -9.54 -23.43 3.68
N GLU A 46 -9.93 -24.15 4.73
CA GLU A 46 -9.18 -25.26 5.35
C GLU A 46 -7.73 -24.93 5.77
N GLY A 47 -7.37 -23.64 5.88
CA GLY A 47 -6.01 -23.20 6.14
C GLY A 47 -5.10 -23.20 4.91
N GLU A 48 -5.65 -23.17 3.69
CA GLU A 48 -4.90 -22.77 2.51
C GLU A 48 -4.47 -21.31 2.62
N ALA A 49 -3.24 -21.02 2.17
CA ALA A 49 -2.66 -19.70 2.26
C ALA A 49 -3.44 -18.68 1.41
N GLU A 50 -4.32 -17.92 2.07
CA GLU A 50 -5.00 -16.80 1.45
C GLU A 50 -4.02 -15.64 1.24
N GLY A 51 -4.39 -14.68 0.40
CA GLY A 51 -3.47 -13.66 -0.14
C GLY A 51 -2.59 -12.90 0.85
N PHE A 52 -2.92 -12.88 2.16
CA PHE A 52 -2.06 -12.35 3.20
C PHE A 52 -0.84 -13.24 3.49
N GLU A 53 -1.04 -14.54 3.66
CA GLU A 53 0.04 -15.50 3.95
C GLU A 53 0.99 -15.65 2.75
N LEU A 54 0.45 -15.65 1.53
CA LEU A 54 1.24 -15.59 0.30
C LEU A 54 1.99 -14.25 0.15
N ALA A 55 1.40 -13.15 0.61
CA ALA A 55 2.07 -11.84 0.59
C ALA A 55 3.21 -11.79 1.62
N GLU A 56 3.04 -12.38 2.81
CA GLU A 56 4.10 -12.51 3.81
C GLU A 56 5.24 -13.39 3.31
N GLU A 57 4.95 -14.54 2.70
CA GLU A 57 5.98 -15.40 2.11
C GLU A 57 6.77 -14.66 1.03
N GLN A 58 6.10 -13.89 0.17
CA GLN A 58 6.78 -13.06 -0.82
C GLN A 58 7.61 -11.94 -0.18
N LEU A 59 7.13 -11.35 0.91
CA LEU A 59 7.86 -10.31 1.63
C LEU A 59 9.12 -10.88 2.30
N GLU A 60 9.04 -12.05 2.93
CA GLU A 60 10.20 -12.78 3.46
C GLU A 60 11.19 -13.15 2.36
N ARG A 61 10.72 -13.69 1.23
CA ARG A 61 11.58 -14.04 0.10
C ARG A 61 12.32 -12.82 -0.46
N ASN A 62 11.63 -11.69 -0.60
CA ASN A 62 12.24 -10.46 -1.10
C ASN A 62 13.20 -9.85 -0.06
N ALA A 63 12.88 -9.91 1.23
CA ALA A 63 13.70 -9.36 2.30
C ALA A 63 14.92 -10.21 2.64
N SER A 64 14.82 -11.53 2.50
CA SER A 64 15.91 -12.48 2.77
C SER A 64 17.03 -12.40 1.73
N HIS A 65 16.81 -11.71 0.60
CA HIS A 65 17.75 -11.63 -0.51
C HIS A 65 18.20 -13.02 -1.00
N GLU A 66 17.37 -14.05 -0.78
CA GLU A 66 17.67 -15.44 -1.16
C GLU A 66 17.60 -15.65 -2.68
N ASP A 67 16.92 -14.76 -3.41
CA ASP A 67 16.93 -14.72 -4.87
C ASP A 67 18.09 -13.87 -5.40
N PRO A 68 19.13 -14.47 -5.99
CA PRO A 68 20.25 -13.75 -6.60
C PRO A 68 19.90 -13.13 -7.97
N GLY A 69 18.63 -13.15 -8.38
CA GLY A 69 18.18 -12.72 -9.70
C GLY A 69 18.58 -11.30 -10.09
N GLY A 70 18.70 -10.39 -9.12
CA GLY A 70 19.29 -9.07 -9.32
C GLY A 70 20.81 -9.11 -9.17
N SER A 71 21.54 -8.85 -10.23
CA SER A 71 23.00 -8.73 -10.17
C SER A 71 23.37 -7.28 -10.52
N PRO A 72 23.75 -6.44 -9.53
CA PRO A 72 24.09 -5.04 -9.78
C PRO A 72 25.15 -4.85 -10.87
N GLU A 73 26.07 -5.81 -10.99
CA GLU A 73 27.09 -5.81 -12.04
C GLU A 73 26.54 -6.23 -13.43
N ARG A 74 25.58 -7.16 -13.51
CA ARG A 74 24.94 -7.53 -14.80
C ARG A 74 23.89 -6.53 -15.25
N ASP A 75 23.17 -5.92 -14.30
CA ASP A 75 22.03 -5.03 -14.55
C ASP A 75 22.46 -3.56 -14.64
N ARG A 76 23.77 -3.28 -14.50
CA ARG A 76 24.33 -1.95 -14.69
C ARG A 76 24.06 -1.47 -16.12
N PHE A 77 23.38 -0.33 -16.24
CA PHE A 77 23.29 0.41 -17.51
C PHE A 77 24.69 0.85 -17.98
N THR A 78 24.89 0.88 -19.30
CA THR A 78 26.10 1.47 -19.88
C THR A 78 26.23 2.93 -19.40
N PRO A 79 27.35 3.33 -18.80
CA PRO A 79 27.57 4.72 -18.41
C PRO A 79 27.44 5.61 -19.65
N GLU A 80 26.68 6.69 -19.54
CA GLU A 80 26.65 7.71 -20.57
C GLU A 80 28.05 8.32 -20.69
N VAL A 81 28.58 8.38 -21.92
CA VAL A 81 29.82 9.11 -22.17
C VAL A 81 29.45 10.58 -22.25
N GLU A 82 29.75 11.34 -21.20
CA GLU A 82 29.49 12.77 -21.18
C GLU A 82 30.26 13.46 -22.32
N SER A 83 29.53 13.87 -23.36
CA SER A 83 30.08 14.55 -24.54
C SER A 83 30.67 15.92 -24.22
N ASP A 84 30.24 16.56 -23.14
CA ASP A 84 30.53 17.96 -22.82
C ASP A 84 31.61 18.16 -21.73
N GLN A 85 32.09 17.08 -21.09
CA GLN A 85 33.15 17.19 -20.07
C GLN A 85 34.54 17.47 -20.65
N SER A 86 34.75 17.28 -21.96
CA SER A 86 36.08 17.46 -22.58
C SER A 86 36.49 18.94 -22.77
N THR A 87 35.55 19.88 -22.68
CA THR A 87 35.79 21.32 -22.91
C THR A 87 35.29 22.21 -21.77
N ALA A 88 34.78 21.64 -20.67
CA ALA A 88 34.28 22.42 -19.56
C ALA A 88 35.45 23.10 -18.83
N VAL A 89 35.50 24.44 -18.90
CA VAL A 89 36.38 25.27 -18.07
C VAL A 89 35.59 25.64 -16.81
N TYR A 90 35.93 25.03 -15.68
CA TYR A 90 35.37 25.42 -14.39
C TYR A 90 35.91 26.80 -14.00
N GLY A 91 35.02 27.70 -13.58
CA GLY A 91 35.41 29.00 -13.04
C GLY A 91 35.97 28.87 -11.62
N ASP A 92 36.94 29.72 -11.27
CA ASP A 92 37.43 29.83 -9.90
C ASP A 92 36.32 30.30 -8.95
N ALA A 93 36.33 29.79 -7.72
CA ALA A 93 35.43 30.25 -6.67
C ALA A 93 35.88 31.63 -6.17
N ASP A 94 34.93 32.52 -5.90
CA ASP A 94 35.22 33.80 -5.24
C ASP A 94 35.66 33.55 -3.78
N ASP A 95 36.71 34.24 -3.36
CA ASP A 95 37.24 34.18 -1.99
C ASP A 95 36.50 35.20 -1.12
N ALA A 96 35.80 34.74 -0.07
CA ALA A 96 35.11 35.61 0.87
C ALA A 96 36.08 36.09 1.94
N GLN A 97 36.45 37.37 1.89
CA GLN A 97 37.22 38.02 2.95
C GLN A 97 36.28 38.33 4.13
N ASP A 98 36.46 37.63 5.26
CA ASP A 98 35.79 37.93 6.52
C ASP A 98 36.22 39.31 7.06
N THR A 99 35.26 40.18 7.40
CA THR A 99 35.52 41.54 7.90
C THR A 99 35.29 41.69 9.42
N GLU A 100 35.39 40.61 10.18
CA GLU A 100 35.31 40.66 11.64
C GLU A 100 36.42 41.59 12.16
N THR A 101 36.02 42.75 12.67
CA THR A 101 36.93 43.70 13.33
C THR A 101 37.00 43.27 14.78
N GLU A 102 38.17 42.81 15.24
CA GLU A 102 38.41 42.53 16.66
C GLU A 102 38.22 43.84 17.44
N GLU A 103 37.10 43.97 18.17
CA GLU A 103 36.95 45.08 19.12
C GLU A 103 38.02 44.92 20.20
N GLU A 104 38.92 45.91 20.29
CA GLU A 104 39.96 45.99 21.31
C GLU A 104 39.30 45.95 22.71
N HIS A 105 39.46 44.83 23.42
CA HIS A 105 39.10 44.74 24.83
C HIS A 105 40.12 45.53 25.65
N GLU A 106 39.79 46.79 25.94
CA GLU A 106 40.52 47.63 26.89
C GLU A 106 40.46 47.00 28.30
N ALA A 107 41.62 46.91 28.96
CA ALA A 107 41.81 46.34 30.30
C ALA A 107 42.02 47.42 31.36
#